data_AF-A0A2E6VD95-F1
#
_entry.id   AF-A0A2E6VD95-F1
#
_cell.length_a   1.000
_cell.length_b   1.000
_cell.length_c   1.000
_cell.angle_alpha   90.00
_cell.angle_beta   90.00
_cell.angle_gamma   90.00
#
_symmetry.space_group_name_H-M   'P 1'
#
loop_
_entity.id
_entity.type
_entity.pdbx_description
1 polymer ?
#
loop_
_entity_poly.entity_id
_entity_poly.type
_entity_poly.pdbx_seq_one_letter_code
_entity_poly.pdbx_strand_id
1 'polypeptide(L)'
;MRYKFFPFQLKFKLLPWNEIKTANVRTYDAITEFGGWGLKGGALWNKSKGRAINVSGDIGIQLQLKNGKKLLIGTQKKEEAIRVLEAYKTKLNTDV
;
A
#
# COMPACT_ATOMS: atom_id res chain seq x y z
N MET A 1 2.03 -11.46 -1.86
CA MET A 1 2.92 -10.41 -1.30
C MET A 1 2.98 -10.53 0.23
N ARG A 2 4.13 -10.25 0.87
CA ARG A 2 4.25 -10.16 2.33
C ARG A 2 4.75 -8.78 2.72
N TYR A 3 4.24 -8.20 3.80
CA TYR A 3 4.69 -6.90 4.29
C TYR A 3 4.76 -6.88 5.82
N LYS A 4 5.65 -6.07 6.37
CA LYS A 4 5.84 -5.89 7.82
C LYS A 4 6.25 -4.45 8.09
N PHE A 5 5.59 -3.83 9.08
CA PHE A 5 5.92 -2.51 9.56
C PHE A 5 6.41 -2.57 11.01
N PHE A 6 7.72 -2.73 11.21
CA PHE A 6 8.32 -2.73 12.55
C PHE A 6 8.41 -1.28 13.07
N PRO A 7 8.16 -1.02 14.37
CA PRO A 7 7.89 -1.97 15.46
C PRO A 7 6.43 -2.40 15.63
N PHE A 8 5.49 -1.81 14.89
CA PHE A 8 4.05 -2.01 15.13
C PHE A 8 3.47 -3.34 14.63
N GLN A 9 4.17 -4.04 13.73
CA GLN A 9 3.83 -5.37 13.24
C GLN A 9 5.00 -6.31 13.52
N LEU A 10 4.83 -7.20 14.50
CA LEU A 10 5.87 -8.17 14.88
C LEU A 10 6.00 -9.30 13.84
N LYS A 11 4.88 -9.71 13.24
CA LYS A 11 4.80 -10.75 12.21
C LYS A 11 4.55 -10.15 10.83
N PHE A 12 5.07 -10.79 9.79
CA PHE A 12 4.73 -10.47 8.41
C PHE A 12 3.25 -10.75 8.16
N LYS A 13 2.56 -9.78 7.56
CA LYS A 13 1.22 -10.00 7.03
C LYS A 13 1.32 -10.51 5.60
N LEU A 14 0.62 -11.60 5.33
CA LEU A 14 0.44 -12.13 3.98
C LEU A 14 -0.73 -11.40 3.32
N LEU A 15 -0.51 -10.90 2.11
CA LEU A 15 -1.53 -10.40 1.20
C LEU A 15 -1.44 -11.23 -0.08
N PRO A 16 -2.35 -12.18 -0.30
CA PRO A 16 -2.38 -12.99 -1.52
C PRO A 16 -2.43 -12.10 -2.77
N TRP A 17 -1.71 -12.49 -3.83
CA TRP A 17 -1.66 -11.70 -5.07
C TRP A 17 -3.03 -11.65 -5.76
N ASN A 18 -3.79 -12.74 -5.70
CA ASN A 18 -5.15 -12.83 -6.24
C ASN A 18 -6.15 -11.90 -5.53
N GLU A 19 -5.86 -11.39 -4.33
CA GLU A 19 -6.70 -10.40 -3.64
C GLU A 19 -6.41 -8.96 -4.10
N ILE A 20 -5.30 -8.73 -4.82
CA ILE A 20 -4.88 -7.41 -5.28
C ILE A 20 -5.52 -7.17 -6.65
N LYS A 21 -6.36 -6.14 -6.73
CA LYS A 21 -6.98 -5.69 -7.98
C LYS A 21 -6.03 -4.84 -8.80
N THR A 22 -5.38 -3.86 -8.17
CA THR A 22 -4.39 -3.00 -8.82
C THR A 22 -3.28 -2.64 -7.83
N ALA A 23 -2.07 -2.42 -8.36
CA ALA A 23 -0.92 -1.93 -7.63
C ALA A 23 -0.20 -0.89 -8.47
N ASN A 24 -0.09 0.35 -7.99
CA ASN A 24 0.56 1.45 -8.72
C ASN A 24 1.40 2.31 -7.78
N VAL A 25 2.48 2.90 -8.29
CA VAL A 25 3.21 3.95 -7.57
C VAL A 25 2.47 5.28 -7.79
N ARG A 26 2.26 6.02 -6.71
CA ARG A 26 1.69 7.38 -6.76
C ARG A 26 2.39 8.29 -5.76
N THR A 27 2.28 9.58 -6.00
CA THR A 27 2.46 10.57 -4.95
C THR A 27 1.20 10.66 -4.08
N TYR A 28 1.36 11.03 -2.82
CA TYR A 28 0.28 11.20 -1.86
C TYR A 28 0.67 12.26 -0.83
N ASP A 29 -0.32 12.95 -0.29
CA ASP A 29 -0.11 13.92 0.78
C ASP A 29 -0.38 13.24 2.14
N ALA A 30 0.68 12.97 2.90
CA ALA A 30 0.56 12.32 4.20
C ALA A 30 -0.34 13.11 5.17
N ILE A 31 -0.28 14.44 5.15
CA ILE A 31 -0.96 15.32 6.10
C ILE A 31 -2.45 15.41 5.75
N THR A 32 -2.78 15.81 4.52
CA THR A 32 -4.18 16.03 4.13
C THR A 32 -4.92 14.73 3.82
N GLU A 33 -4.24 13.71 3.30
CA GLU A 33 -4.88 12.44 2.99
C GLU A 33 -5.00 11.55 4.22
N PHE A 34 -3.93 11.39 5.00
CA PHE A 34 -3.87 10.38 6.07
C PHE A 34 -3.73 10.98 7.48
N GLY A 35 -3.69 12.31 7.63
CA GLY A 35 -3.54 12.95 8.93
C GLY A 35 -2.15 12.78 9.53
N GLY A 36 -1.11 12.76 8.69
CA GLY A 36 0.31 12.64 9.05
C GLY A 36 0.95 11.29 8.67
N TRP A 37 2.06 10.96 9.32
CA TRP A 37 2.81 9.71 9.11
C TRP A 37 2.49 8.66 10.17
N GLY A 38 2.68 7.39 9.84
CA GLY A 38 2.62 6.25 10.75
C GLY A 38 1.75 5.10 10.25
N LEU A 39 1.25 4.32 11.19
CA LEU A 39 0.18 3.37 10.89
C LEU A 39 -1.13 4.11 10.77
N LYS A 40 -1.61 4.13 9.53
CA LYS A 40 -2.72 4.94 9.12
C LYS A 40 -3.94 4.05 8.79
N GLY A 41 -5.07 4.23 9.46
CA GLY A 41 -6.36 3.52 9.23
C GLY A 41 -6.95 2.88 10.49
N GLY A 42 -8.28 2.76 10.55
CA GLY A 42 -9.00 2.24 11.72
C GLY A 42 -10.43 2.79 11.81
N ALA A 43 -11.14 2.49 12.89
CA ALA A 43 -12.53 2.94 13.09
C ALA A 43 -12.67 4.47 13.16
N LEU A 44 -11.60 5.17 13.58
CA LEU A 44 -11.60 6.62 13.78
C LEU A 44 -11.33 7.43 12.51
N TRP A 45 -11.01 6.79 11.37
CA TRP A 45 -10.70 7.50 10.14
C TRP A 45 -11.60 7.13 8.99
N ASN A 46 -11.59 8.00 7.98
CA ASN A 46 -12.36 7.84 6.79
C ASN A 46 -12.01 6.52 6.09
N LYS A 47 -12.90 5.52 6.23
CA LYS A 47 -12.77 4.19 5.63
C LYS A 47 -12.63 4.26 4.10
N SER A 48 -13.10 5.32 3.45
CA SER A 48 -12.98 5.52 2.00
C SER A 48 -11.54 5.78 1.53
N LYS A 49 -10.71 6.38 2.41
CA LYS A 49 -9.28 6.62 2.15
C LYS A 49 -8.43 5.36 2.36
N GLY A 50 -8.95 4.38 3.10
CA GLY A 50 -8.32 3.09 3.33
C GLY A 50 -7.22 3.15 4.40
N ARG A 51 -6.29 2.21 4.31
CA ARG A 51 -5.15 2.10 5.22
C ARG A 51 -3.90 2.65 4.55
N ALA A 52 -3.03 3.31 5.31
CA ALA A 52 -1.69 3.66 4.88
C ALA A 52 -0.66 3.19 5.91
N ILE A 53 0.54 2.90 5.44
CA ILE A 53 1.70 2.55 6.24
C ILE A 53 2.83 3.39 5.69
N ASN A 54 3.11 4.52 6.34
CA ASN A 54 4.15 5.44 5.92
C ASN A 54 4.95 5.96 7.12
N VAL A 55 6.20 6.32 6.87
CA VAL A 55 7.09 6.89 7.90
C VAL A 55 7.48 8.31 7.54
N SER A 56 7.76 8.55 6.26
CA SER A 56 8.18 9.84 5.73
C SER A 56 7.87 9.93 4.23
N GLY A 57 8.00 11.14 3.69
CA GLY A 57 7.87 11.41 2.26
C GLY A 57 6.43 11.37 1.75
N ASP A 58 6.32 11.42 0.43
CA ASP A 58 5.09 11.62 -0.33
C ASP A 58 4.93 10.59 -1.46
N ILE A 59 5.79 9.57 -1.53
CA ILE A 59 5.73 8.52 -2.57
C ILE A 59 5.31 7.20 -1.94
N GLY A 60 4.36 6.51 -2.58
CA GLY A 60 3.83 5.26 -2.05
C GLY A 60 3.33 4.30 -3.12
N ILE A 61 3.35 3.02 -2.77
CA ILE A 61 2.70 1.95 -3.54
C ILE A 61 1.25 1.88 -3.05
N GLN A 62 0.32 2.24 -3.92
CA GLN A 62 -1.10 2.11 -3.69
C GLN A 62 -1.60 0.76 -4.19
N LEU A 63 -2.11 -0.04 -3.26
CA LEU A 63 -2.81 -1.28 -3.52
C LEU A 63 -4.31 -1.03 -3.42
N GLN A 64 -5.06 -1.48 -4.42
CA GLN A 64 -6.52 -1.63 -4.33
C GLN A 64 -6.82 -3.12 -4.29
N LEU A 65 -7.56 -3.56 -3.27
CA LEU A 65 -7.94 -4.95 -3.12
C LEU A 65 -9.28 -5.22 -3.81
N LYS A 66 -9.51 -6.46 -4.23
CA LYS A 66 -10.77 -6.89 -4.85
C LYS A 66 -11.98 -6.68 -3.93
N ASN A 67 -11.78 -6.71 -2.61
CA ASN A 67 -12.82 -6.41 -1.61
C ASN A 67 -13.10 -4.90 -1.38
N GLY A 68 -12.57 -4.02 -2.23
CA GLY A 68 -12.76 -2.57 -2.15
C GLY A 68 -11.88 -1.84 -1.13
N LYS A 69 -11.12 -2.57 -0.30
CA LYS A 69 -10.17 -1.95 0.64
C LYS A 69 -8.95 -1.42 -0.11
N LYS A 70 -8.40 -0.33 0.41
CA LYS A 70 -7.18 0.31 -0.10
C LYS A 70 -6.07 0.20 0.93
N LEU A 71 -4.85 -0.06 0.47
CA LEU A 71 -3.64 -0.06 1.29
C LEU A 71 -2.55 0.73 0.58
N LEU A 72 -2.06 1.80 1.19
CA LEU A 72 -0.91 2.56 0.73
C LEU A 72 0.33 2.18 1.57
N ILE A 73 1.45 1.92 0.91
CA ILE A 73 2.73 1.64 1.55
C ILE A 73 3.72 2.71 1.10
N GLY A 74 4.16 3.57 2.01
CA GLY A 74 5.12 4.64 1.73
C GLY A 74 6.50 4.08 1.38
N THR A 75 7.18 4.72 0.43
CA THR A 75 8.54 4.39 0.00
C THR A 75 9.28 5.65 -0.44
N GLN A 76 10.59 5.71 -0.23
CA GLN A 76 11.46 6.77 -0.77
C GLN A 76 12.17 6.34 -2.06
N LYS A 77 11.93 5.11 -2.53
CA LYS A 77 12.56 4.49 -3.69
C LYS A 77 11.55 4.37 -4.84
N LYS A 78 11.19 5.51 -5.44
CA LYS A 78 10.14 5.58 -6.48
C LYS A 78 10.43 4.68 -7.67
N GLU A 79 11.63 4.79 -8.23
CA GLU A 79 12.02 4.11 -9.46
C GLU A 79 12.13 2.60 -9.24
N GLU A 80 12.65 2.17 -8.08
CA GLU A 80 12.69 0.75 -7.71
C GLU A 80 11.28 0.19 -7.54
N ALA A 81 10.37 0.95 -6.90
CA ALA A 81 8.98 0.53 -6.74
C ALA A 81 8.28 0.37 -8.10
N ILE A 82 8.50 1.30 -9.03
CA ILE A 82 7.97 1.19 -10.40
C ILE A 82 8.49 -0.07 -11.08
N ARG A 83 9.83 -0.27 -11.10
CA ARG A 83 10.45 -1.46 -11.71
C ARG A 83 9.93 -2.78 -11.16
N VAL A 84 9.74 -2.85 -9.83
CA VAL A 84 9.20 -4.05 -9.19
C VAL A 84 7.74 -4.27 -9.61
N LEU A 85 6.90 -3.23 -9.60
CA LEU A 85 5.50 -3.40 -10.02
C LEU A 85 5.38 -3.83 -11.48
N GLU A 86 6.23 -3.32 -12.38
CA GLU A 86 6.27 -3.76 -13.77
C GLU A 86 6.69 -5.23 -13.90
N ALA A 87 7.75 -5.64 -13.19
CA ALA A 87 8.21 -7.04 -13.19
C ALA A 87 7.14 -8.03 -12.67
N TYR A 88 6.27 -7.59 -11.76
CA TYR A 88 5.21 -8.41 -11.17
C TYR A 88 3.83 -8.16 -11.77
N LYS A 89 3.71 -7.35 -12.83
CA LYS A 89 2.43 -7.03 -13.49
C LYS A 89 1.69 -8.29 -13.96
N THR A 90 2.41 -9.32 -14.41
CA THR A 90 1.85 -10.61 -14.83
C THR A 90 1.14 -11.35 -13.70
N LYS A 91 1.56 -11.18 -12.43
CA LYS A 91 0.90 -11.79 -11.27
C LYS A 91 -0.40 -11.11 -10.86
N LEU A 92 -0.66 -9.90 -11.36
CA LEU A 92 -1.93 -9.17 -11.15
C LEU A 92 -2.97 -9.57 -12.20
N ASN A 93 -2.52 -10.01 -13.37
CA ASN A 93 -3.39 -10.40 -14.49
C ASN A 93 -3.75 -11.90 -14.47
N THR A 94 -3.36 -12.64 -13.44
CA THR A 94 -3.68 -14.07 -13.30
C THR A 94 -5.11 -14.24 -12.78
N ASP A 95 -6.07 -13.78 -13.58
CA ASP A 95 -7.50 -14.10 -13.49
C ASP A 95 -7.97 -14.82 -14.78
N VAL A 96 -7.05 -15.47 -15.50
CA VAL A 96 -7.34 -16.35 -16.65
C VAL A 96 -7.32 -17.80 -16.20
#